data_AF-A0A031LKJ7-F1
#
_entry.id   AF-A0A031LKJ7-F1
#
_cell.length_a   1.000
_cell.length_b   1.000
_cell.length_c   1.000
_cell.angle_alpha   90.00
_cell.angle_beta   90.00
_cell.angle_gamma   90.00
#
_symmetry.space_group_name_H-M   'P 1'
#
loop_
_entity.id
_entity.type
_entity.pdbx_description
1 polymer ?
#
loop_
_entity_poly.entity_id
_entity_poly.type
_entity_poly.pdbx_seq_one_letter_code
_entity_poly.pdbx_strand_id
1 'polypeptide(L)'
;MKHVKKIVAATLSLPLLFLSGCASIPSYSDDYAQARSTVQGITMTPAKAQDIGVRFTSAFNTLGTPEFTNRASNLYADSLYINDTLSQFSKRENLVE
;
A
#
# COMPACT_ATOMS: atom_id res chain seq x y z
N MET A 1 -31.03 -38.70 -17.91
CA MET A 1 -30.38 -38.41 -16.60
C MET A 1 -28.87 -38.21 -16.67
N LYS A 2 -28.09 -39.01 -17.43
CA LYS A 2 -26.63 -38.85 -17.55
C LYS A 2 -26.19 -37.49 -18.13
N HIS A 3 -26.92 -36.97 -19.12
CA HIS A 3 -26.59 -35.68 -19.75
C HIS A 3 -26.95 -34.47 -18.88
N VAL A 4 -28.04 -34.55 -18.11
CA VAL A 4 -28.44 -33.50 -17.14
C VAL A 4 -27.39 -33.33 -16.04
N LYS A 5 -26.82 -34.44 -15.53
CA LYS A 5 -25.70 -34.38 -14.56
C LYS A 5 -24.45 -33.70 -15.13
N LYS A 6 -24.16 -33.90 -16.43
CA LYS A 6 -23.01 -33.26 -17.11
C LYS A 6 -23.23 -31.76 -17.32
N ILE A 7 -24.46 -31.35 -17.63
CA ILE A 7 -24.82 -29.94 -17.82
C ILE A 7 -24.76 -29.18 -16.49
N VAL A 8 -25.30 -29.75 -15.41
CA VAL A 8 -25.24 -29.14 -14.06
C VAL A 8 -23.81 -29.02 -13.54
N ALA A 9 -22.95 -30.01 -13.83
CA ALA A 9 -21.53 -29.93 -13.46
C ALA A 9 -20.77 -28.84 -14.23
N ALA A 10 -21.14 -28.58 -15.50
CA ALA A 10 -20.53 -27.54 -16.32
C ALA A 10 -21.00 -26.12 -15.94
N THR A 11 -22.23 -25.96 -15.46
CA THR A 11 -22.76 -24.65 -15.03
C THR A 11 -22.27 -24.23 -13.65
N LEU A 12 -21.94 -25.17 -12.75
CA LEU A 12 -21.36 -24.86 -11.44
C LEU A 12 -19.85 -24.54 -11.49
N SER A 13 -19.13 -24.99 -12.50
CA SER A 13 -17.68 -24.77 -12.63
C SER A 13 -17.31 -23.47 -13.35
N LEU A 14 -18.20 -22.94 -14.20
CA LEU A 14 -17.99 -21.70 -14.93
C LEU A 14 -17.79 -20.46 -14.02
N PRO A 15 -18.57 -20.25 -12.93
CA PRO A 15 -18.39 -19.12 -12.02
C PRO A 15 -17.04 -19.12 -11.28
N LEU A 16 -16.45 -20.30 -11.05
CA LEU A 16 -15.14 -20.44 -10.39
C LEU A 16 -13.99 -19.91 -11.25
N LEU A 17 -14.15 -19.89 -12.58
CA LEU A 17 -13.15 -19.33 -13.49
C LEU A 17 -13.16 -17.79 -13.53
N PHE A 18 -14.27 -17.16 -13.11
CA PHE A 18 -14.43 -15.70 -13.06
C PHE A 18 -14.11 -15.07 -11.69
N LEU A 19 -13.81 -15.90 -10.67
CA LEU A 19 -13.38 -15.45 -9.34
C LEU A 19 -11.87 -15.14 -9.25
N SER A 20 -11.13 -15.27 -10.36
CA SER A 20 -9.70 -14.89 -10.46
C SER A 20 -9.46 -13.38 -10.49
N GLY A 21 -10.52 -12.57 -10.38
CA GLY A 21 -10.47 -11.09 -10.39
C GLY A 21 -10.15 -10.43 -9.05
N CYS A 22 -9.99 -11.17 -7.95
CA CYS A 22 -9.39 -10.59 -6.75
C CYS A 22 -7.90 -10.41 -7.03
N ALA A 23 -7.51 -9.22 -7.50
CA ALA A 23 -6.11 -8.80 -7.45
C ALA A 23 -5.64 -9.00 -6.00
N SER A 24 -4.86 -10.06 -5.76
CA SER A 24 -4.27 -10.28 -4.45
C SER A 24 -3.48 -9.03 -4.13
N ILE A 25 -3.75 -8.38 -2.99
CA ILE A 25 -2.90 -7.29 -2.50
C ILE A 25 -1.49 -7.86 -2.53
N PRO A 26 -0.59 -7.29 -3.33
CA PRO A 26 0.72 -7.89 -3.48
C PRO A 26 1.38 -7.87 -2.10
N SER A 27 2.00 -8.98 -1.73
CA SER A 27 2.71 -9.08 -0.45
C SER A 27 3.73 -7.95 -0.38
N TYR A 28 3.93 -7.41 0.83
CA TYR A 28 5.07 -6.53 1.08
C TYR A 28 6.36 -7.22 0.61
N SER A 29 7.28 -6.41 0.09
CA SER A 29 8.55 -6.88 -0.44
C SER A 29 9.42 -7.60 0.60
N ASP A 30 10.37 -8.41 0.14
CA ASP A 30 11.38 -9.03 1.01
C ASP A 30 12.18 -7.98 1.80
N ASP A 31 12.41 -6.80 1.21
CA ASP A 31 13.06 -5.67 1.87
C ASP A 31 12.26 -5.18 3.09
N TYR A 32 10.92 -5.20 3.04
CA TYR A 32 10.08 -4.88 4.20
C TYR A 32 10.22 -5.92 5.30
N ALA A 33 10.26 -7.21 4.94
CA ALA A 33 10.44 -8.28 5.92
C ALA A 33 11.79 -8.13 6.64
N GLN A 34 12.85 -7.81 5.90
CA GLN A 34 14.17 -7.52 6.46
C GLN A 34 14.15 -6.27 7.35
N ALA A 35 13.57 -5.17 6.90
CA ALA A 35 13.50 -3.93 7.68
C ALA A 35 12.68 -4.13 8.97
N ARG A 36 11.58 -4.87 8.92
CA ARG A 36 10.76 -5.18 10.10
C ARG A 36 11.55 -5.95 11.17
N SER A 37 12.53 -6.75 10.76
CA SER A 37 13.38 -7.50 11.70
C SER A 37 14.56 -6.70 12.26
N THR A 38 14.99 -5.63 11.57
CA THR A 38 16.22 -4.89 11.89
C THR A 38 16.00 -3.48 12.39
N VAL A 39 14.86 -2.86 12.05
CA VAL A 39 14.53 -1.49 12.44
C VAL A 39 13.80 -1.49 13.78
N GLN A 40 14.38 -0.80 14.75
CA GLN A 40 13.72 -0.55 16.02
C GLN A 40 12.76 0.64 15.90
N GLY A 41 11.49 0.42 16.19
CA GLY A 41 10.48 1.48 16.26
C GLY A 41 10.76 2.47 17.40
N ILE A 42 10.27 3.69 17.24
CA ILE A 42 10.36 4.74 18.25
C ILE A 42 9.06 4.78 19.05
N THR A 43 9.14 4.96 20.37
CA THR A 43 7.93 5.18 21.18
C THR A 43 7.18 6.42 20.70
N MET A 44 5.91 6.21 20.36
CA MET A 44 4.99 7.27 19.94
C MET A 44 4.40 7.95 21.18
N THR A 45 4.83 9.18 21.45
CA THR A 45 4.24 10.01 22.50
C THR A 45 3.16 10.92 21.91
N PRO A 46 2.23 11.45 22.73
CA PRO A 46 1.22 12.40 22.24
C PRO A 46 1.82 13.61 21.52
N ALA A 47 2.92 14.16 22.03
CA ALA A 47 3.62 15.28 21.40
C ALA A 47 4.20 14.92 20.02
N LYS A 48 4.81 13.73 19.88
CA LYS A 48 5.31 13.25 18.58
C LYS A 48 4.18 12.99 17.59
N ALA A 49 3.08 12.41 18.06
CA ALA A 49 1.91 12.18 17.22
C ALA A 49 1.33 13.50 16.69
N GLN A 50 1.24 14.53 17.56
CA GLN A 50 0.81 15.87 17.17
C GLN A 50 1.76 16.50 16.15
N ASP A 51 3.08 16.43 16.38
CA ASP A 51 4.09 16.96 15.44
C ASP A 51 3.97 16.31 14.05
N ILE A 52 3.84 14.98 13.99
CA ILE A 52 3.63 14.25 12.74
C ILE A 52 2.35 14.73 12.04
N GLY A 53 1.24 14.86 12.78
CA GLY A 53 -0.03 15.34 12.22
C GLY A 53 0.06 16.77 11.66
N VAL A 54 0.74 17.67 12.37
CA VAL A 54 0.99 19.05 11.89
C VAL A 54 1.84 19.04 10.63
N ARG A 55 2.91 18.25 10.59
CA ARG A 55 3.76 18.13 9.39
C ARG A 55 2.96 17.63 8.18
N PHE A 56 2.18 16.56 8.35
CA PHE A 56 1.32 16.03 7.29
C PHE A 56 0.32 17.07 6.78
N THR A 57 -0.50 17.64 7.67
CA THR A 57 -1.50 18.65 7.28
C THR A 57 -0.86 19.88 6.63
N SER A 58 0.27 20.35 7.15
CA SER A 58 0.99 21.50 6.58
C SER A 58 1.59 21.23 5.20
N ALA A 59 1.92 19.98 4.87
CA ALA A 59 2.34 19.58 3.53
C ALA A 59 1.14 19.54 2.58
N PHE A 60 0.04 18.90 2.97
CA PHE A 60 -1.16 18.79 2.14
C PHE A 60 -1.87 20.14 1.92
N ASN A 61 -1.73 21.09 2.84
CA ASN A 61 -2.21 22.46 2.62
C ASN A 61 -1.51 23.20 1.47
N THR A 62 -0.36 22.70 1.00
CA THR A 62 0.34 23.24 -0.17
C THR A 62 0.12 22.39 -1.42
N LEU A 63 -0.80 21.42 -1.39
CA LEU A 63 -1.08 20.55 -2.54
C LEU A 63 -1.39 21.37 -3.80
N GLY A 64 -0.79 20.99 -4.93
CA GLY A 64 -0.92 21.70 -6.20
C GLY A 64 0.03 22.90 -6.39
N THR A 65 0.92 23.15 -5.42
CA THR A 65 1.99 24.17 -5.52
C THR A 65 3.37 23.51 -5.69
N PRO A 66 4.37 24.23 -6.23
CA PRO A 66 5.75 23.72 -6.30
C PRO A 66 6.33 23.30 -4.94
N GLU A 67 5.87 23.93 -3.86
CA GLU A 67 6.32 23.64 -2.48
C GLU A 67 5.84 22.28 -1.98
N PHE A 68 4.79 21.71 -2.58
CA PHE A 68 4.21 20.43 -2.15
C PHE A 68 5.23 19.31 -2.16
N THR A 69 5.90 19.07 -3.29
CA THR A 69 6.82 17.94 -3.46
C THR A 69 7.95 18.00 -2.44
N ASN A 70 8.47 19.19 -2.14
CA ASN A 70 9.50 19.35 -1.12
C ASN A 70 8.96 19.00 0.29
N ARG A 71 7.78 19.50 0.66
CA ARG A 71 7.18 19.21 1.96
C ARG A 71 6.79 17.74 2.11
N ALA A 72 6.20 17.16 1.07
CA ALA A 72 5.83 15.75 1.03
C ALA A 72 7.06 14.84 1.14
N SER A 73 8.16 15.19 0.48
CA SER A 73 9.43 14.45 0.59
C SER A 73 9.95 14.40 2.04
N ASN A 74 9.73 15.45 2.82
CA ASN A 74 10.16 15.49 4.21
C ASN A 74 9.25 14.70 5.17
N LEU A 75 8.15 14.09 4.70
CA LEU A 75 7.29 13.23 5.51
C LEU A 75 7.80 11.79 5.59
N TYR A 76 8.59 11.36 4.60
CA TYR A 76 9.01 9.97 4.44
C TYR A 76 10.52 9.81 4.61
N ALA A 77 10.92 8.70 5.22
CA ALA A 77 12.33 8.29 5.27
C ALA A 77 12.82 7.86 3.88
N ASP A 78 14.15 7.86 3.69
CA ASP A 78 14.77 7.47 2.42
C ASP A 78 14.37 6.04 2.02
N SER A 79 14.45 5.11 2.98
CA SER A 79 13.85 3.78 2.91
C SER A 79 12.44 3.82 3.48
N LEU A 80 11.47 3.39 2.68
CA LEU A 80 10.06 3.31 3.07
C LEU A 80 9.46 2.02 2.51
N TYR A 81 8.30 1.62 3.03
CA TYR A 81 7.61 0.41 2.56
C TYR A 81 6.11 0.70 2.53
N ILE A 82 5.66 1.32 1.45
CA ILE A 82 4.25 1.70 1.25
C ILE A 82 3.62 0.69 0.30
N ASN A 83 2.46 0.17 0.71
CA ASN A 83 1.60 -0.68 -0.11
C ASN A 83 0.25 0.02 -0.22
N ASP A 84 0.07 0.75 -1.32
CA ASP A 84 -1.20 1.32 -1.72
C ASP A 84 -1.93 0.33 -2.64
N THR A 85 -3.26 0.44 -2.70
CA THR A 85 -4.18 -0.40 -3.48
C THR A 85 -3.70 -0.62 -4.92
N LEU A 86 -2.99 0.34 -5.49
CA LEU A 86 -2.53 0.33 -6.88
C LEU A 86 -1.00 0.26 -7.03
N SER A 87 -0.21 0.40 -5.96
CA SER A 87 1.24 0.60 -6.07
C SER A 87 2.01 0.24 -4.82
N GLN A 88 3.24 -0.22 -5.01
CA GLN A 88 4.18 -0.45 -3.91
C GLN A 88 5.44 0.39 -4.10
N PHE A 89 5.90 1.00 -3.02
CA PHE A 89 7.10 1.82 -2.99
C PHE A 89 8.05 1.32 -1.91
N SER A 90 9.32 1.18 -2.28
CA SER A 90 10.42 0.83 -1.36
C SER A 90 11.40 1.98 -1.11
N LYS A 91 11.26 3.08 -1.85
CA LYS A 91 12.13 4.26 -1.80
C LYS A 91 11.32 5.53 -1.93
N ARG A 92 11.75 6.59 -1.23
CA ARG A 92 11.10 7.90 -1.30
C ARG A 92 11.09 8.49 -2.70
N GLU A 93 12.17 8.36 -3.46
CA GLU A 93 12.28 8.92 -4.81
C GLU A 93 11.13 8.47 -5.72
N ASN A 94 10.75 7.19 -5.65
CA ASN A 94 9.66 6.63 -6.44
C ASN A 94 8.26 7.07 -5.98
N LEU A 95 8.14 7.60 -4.76
CA LEU A 95 6.86 8.03 -4.19
C LEU A 95 6.53 9.49 -4.53
N VAL A 96 7.56 10.33 -4.67
CA VAL A 96 7.40 11.80 -4.76
C VAL A 96 7.65 12.35 -6.17
N GLU A 97 7.93 11.49 -7.15
CA GLU A 97 7.86 11.81 -8.59
C GLU A 97 6.46 12.25 -9.02
#